data_AF-A0A8T5EST6-F1
#
_entry.id   AF-A0A8T5EST6-F1
#
_cell.length_a   1.000
_cell.length_b   1.000
_cell.length_c   1.000
_cell.angle_alpha   90.00
_cell.angle_beta   90.00
_cell.angle_gamma   90.00
#
_symmetry.space_group_name_H-M   'P 1'
#
loop_
_entity.id
_entity.type
_entity.pdbx_description
1 polymer ?
#
loop_
_entity_poly.entity_id
_entity_poly.type
_entity_poly.pdbx_seq_one_letter_code
_entity_poly.pdbx_strand_id
1 'polypeptide(L)' 'MSYAHPEVLVDTEWLSQNPPNANRKLVEVDYDPVNGYQKGHISGASLIWWKRDINDPVTRDIISKKEFEALMSKNG' A
#
# COMPACT_ATOMS: atom_id res chain seq x y z
N MET A 1 19.91 15.77 -14.43
CA MET A 1 20.04 15.50 -12.98
C MET A 1 19.25 14.24 -12.68
N SER A 2 19.86 13.24 -12.06
CA SER A 2 19.14 12.06 -11.57
C SER A 2 18.54 12.34 -10.20
N TYR A 3 17.52 11.57 -9.80
CA TYR A 3 17.04 11.56 -8.41
C TYR A 3 18.16 11.16 -7.44
N ALA A 4 18.06 11.59 -6.18
CA ALA A 4 19.00 11.23 -5.13
C ALA A 4 18.93 9.73 -4.76
N HIS A 5 17.73 9.15 -4.83
CA HIS A 5 17.44 7.74 -4.56
C HIS A 5 16.56 7.18 -5.68
N PRO A 6 17.10 6.87 -6.87
CA PRO A 6 16.30 6.33 -7.96
C PRO A 6 15.72 4.93 -7.65
N GLU A 7 16.29 4.20 -6.70
CA GLU A 7 15.88 2.84 -6.32
C GLU A 7 14.53 2.74 -5.59
N VAL A 8 14.00 3.85 -5.08
CA VAL A 8 12.72 3.88 -4.33
C VAL A 8 11.49 4.12 -5.22
N LEU A 9 11.70 4.40 -6.50
CA LEU A 9 10.65 4.64 -7.47
C LEU A 9 10.81 3.70 -8.66
N VAL A 10 9.72 3.04 -9.04
CA VAL A 10 9.65 2.17 -10.21
C VAL A 10 8.64 2.73 -11.20
N ASP A 11 8.82 2.41 -12.48
CA ASP A 11 7.82 2.71 -13.51
C ASP A 11 6.81 1.55 -13.67
N THR A 12 5.79 1.79 -14.49
CA THR A 12 4.71 0.82 -14.73
C THR A 12 5.16 -0.41 -15.51
N GLU A 13 6.16 -0.27 -16.38
CA GLU A 13 6.70 -1.37 -17.19
C GLU A 13 7.47 -2.35 -16.29
N TRP A 14 8.31 -1.83 -15.40
CA TRP A 14 9.02 -2.62 -14.41
C TRP A 14 8.04 -3.41 -13.54
N LEU A 15 6.94 -2.79 -13.09
CA LEU A 15 5.94 -3.48 -12.27
C LEU A 15 5.23 -4.60 -13.07
N SER A 16 4.90 -4.35 -14.34
CA SER A 16 4.31 -5.37 -15.22
C SER A 16 5.23 -6.57 -15.41
N GLN A 17 6.54 -6.34 -15.54
CA GLN A 17 7.56 -7.39 -15.68
C GLN A 17 7.92 -8.07 -14.35
N ASN A 18 7.61 -7.42 -13.22
CA ASN A 18 7.94 -7.92 -11.90
C ASN A 18 6.71 -7.95 -10.97
N PRO A 19 5.77 -8.88 -11.22
CA PRO A 19 4.54 -8.97 -10.45
C PRO A 19 4.78 -9.34 -8.97
N PRO A 20 3.79 -9.11 -8.09
CA PRO A 20 3.84 -9.49 -6.69
C PRO A 20 4.14 -10.99 -6.50
N ASN A 21 4.86 -11.34 -5.43
CA ASN A 21 5.21 -12.71 -5.08
C ASN A 21 5.42 -12.89 -3.56
N ALA A 22 6.01 -14.01 -3.14
CA ALA A 22 6.25 -14.28 -1.72
C ALA A 22 7.13 -13.21 -1.05
N ASN A 23 8.12 -12.67 -1.77
CA ASN A 23 9.09 -11.70 -1.27
C ASN A 23 8.80 -10.25 -1.70
N ARG A 24 7.68 -10.02 -2.40
CA ARG A 24 7.32 -8.70 -2.93
C ARG A 24 5.81 -8.50 -2.88
N LYS A 25 5.37 -7.58 -2.03
CA LYS A 25 3.96 -7.21 -1.92
C LYS A 25 3.71 -5.92 -2.69
N LEU A 26 2.56 -5.86 -3.33
CA LEU A 26 2.03 -4.64 -3.90
C LEU A 26 0.85 -4.21 -3.06
N VAL A 27 0.81 -2.92 -2.73
CA VAL A 27 -0.21 -2.35 -1.88
C VAL A 27 -0.77 -1.12 -2.58
N GLU A 28 -2.08 -1.09 -2.75
CA GLU A 28 -2.81 0.12 -3.12
C GLU A 28 -3.21 0.84 -1.84
N VAL A 29 -2.80 2.11 -1.70
CA VAL A 29 -3.18 2.97 -0.59
C VAL A 29 -4.19 3.98 -1.12
N ASP A 30 -5.45 3.88 -0.69
CA ASP A 30 -6.55 4.68 -1.24
C ASP A 30 -7.37 5.35 -0.12
N TYR A 31 -7.85 6.56 -0.42
CA TYR A 31 -8.81 7.31 0.39
C TYR A 31 -10.26 6.86 0.13
N ASP A 32 -10.60 6.51 -1.11
CA ASP A 32 -11.92 6.05 -1.56
C ASP A 32 -11.85 4.71 -2.32
N PRO A 33 -11.59 3.61 -1.60
CA PRO A 33 -11.42 2.30 -2.23
C PRO A 33 -12.69 1.76 -2.89
N VAL A 34 -13.87 2.33 -2.61
CA VAL A 34 -15.12 1.94 -3.30
C VAL A 34 -15.08 2.41 -4.75
N ASN A 35 -14.50 3.59 -5.00
CA ASN A 35 -14.37 4.13 -6.35
C ASN A 35 -13.02 3.83 -7.02
N GLY A 36 -11.99 3.45 -6.27
CA GLY A 36 -10.73 2.92 -6.78
C GLY A 36 -10.69 1.39 -6.73
N TYR A 37 -9.95 0.85 -5.76
CA TYR A 37 -9.66 -0.58 -5.60
C TYR A 37 -10.81 -1.54 -5.94
N GLN A 38 -12.01 -1.31 -5.43
CA GLN A 38 -13.15 -2.24 -5.63
C GLN A 38 -13.67 -2.28 -7.08
N LYS A 39 -13.46 -1.23 -7.88
CA LYS A 39 -13.81 -1.24 -9.30
C LYS A 39 -12.77 -1.95 -10.15
N GLY A 40 -11.53 -1.99 -9.69
CA GLY A 40 -10.41 -2.65 -10.34
C GLY A 40 -9.10 -2.22 -9.73
N HIS A 41 -8.19 -3.17 -9.58
CA HIS A 41 -6.85 -2.97 -9.04
C HIS A 41 -5.88 -3.93 -9.72
N ILE A 42 -4.58 -3.70 -9.52
CA ILE A 42 -3.53 -4.57 -10.04
C ILE A 42 -3.67 -5.95 -9.37
N SER A 43 -3.63 -7.02 -10.18
CA SER A 43 -3.74 -8.39 -9.68
C SER A 43 -2.67 -8.70 -8.62
N GLY A 44 -3.11 -9.23 -7.48
CA GLY A 44 -2.24 -9.53 -6.33
C GLY A 44 -1.88 -8.33 -5.46
N ALA A 45 -2.39 -7.13 -5.75
CA ALA A 45 -2.30 -6.00 -4.83
C ALA A 45 -3.21 -6.23 -3.60
N SER A 46 -2.77 -5.76 -2.44
CA SER A 46 -3.61 -5.63 -1.25
C SER A 46 -4.06 -4.17 -1.07
N LEU A 47 -5.12 -3.95 -0.28
CA LEU A 47 -5.64 -2.61 0.00
C LEU A 47 -5.25 -2.17 1.42
N ILE A 48 -4.66 -0.98 1.53
CA ILE A 48 -4.65 -0.20 2.77
C ILE A 48 -5.59 0.98 2.59
N TRP A 49 -6.70 0.98 3.35
CA TRP A 49 -7.62 2.10 3.33
C TRP A 49 -7.13 3.19 4.27
N TRP A 50 -6.62 4.29 3.69
CA TRP A 50 -6.00 5.38 4.44
C TRP A 50 -6.81 5.82 5.66
N LYS A 51 -8.11 6.11 5.47
CA LYS A 51 -8.97 6.66 6.53
C LYS A 51 -9.19 5.70 7.69
N ARG A 52 -9.27 4.39 7.41
CA ARG A 52 -9.63 3.37 8.40
C ARG A 52 -8.41 2.69 9.01
N ASP A 53 -7.43 2.39 8.18
CA ASP A 53 -6.35 1.46 8.53
C ASP A 53 -5.11 2.21 9.04
N ILE A 54 -4.91 3.49 8.71
CA ILE A 54 -3.71 4.26 9.10
C ILE A 54 -3.98 5.24 10.25
N ASN A 55 -5.21 5.71 10.39
CA ASN A 55 -5.56 6.75 11.35
C ASN A 55 -6.09 6.15 12.66
N ASP A 56 -5.72 6.74 13.79
CA ASP A 56 -6.30 6.40 15.08
C ASP A 56 -7.81 6.76 15.09
N PRO A 57 -8.69 5.89 15.59
CA PRO A 57 -10.13 6.10 15.49
C PRO A 57 -10.68 7.14 16.48
N VAL A 58 -9.90 7.57 17.48
CA VAL A 58 -10.36 8.43 18.58
C VAL A 58 -9.64 9.77 18.58
N THR A 59 -8.33 9.76 18.34
CA THR A 59 -7.45 10.91 18.39
C THR A 59 -7.06 11.35 16.99
N ARG A 60 -6.58 12.60 16.87
CA ARG A 60 -6.04 13.11 15.60
C ARG A 60 -4.57 12.70 15.46
N ASP A 61 -4.35 11.40 15.35
CA ASP A 61 -3.03 10.78 15.22
C ASP A 61 -3.08 9.55 14.29
N ILE A 62 -1.92 8.96 14.01
CA ILE A 62 -1.80 7.67 13.33
C ILE A 62 -1.83 6.51 14.31
N ILE A 63 -2.10 5.31 13.78
CA ILE A 63 -2.10 4.08 14.58
C ILE A 63 -0.75 3.84 15.28
N SER A 64 -0.81 3.13 16.41
CA SER A 64 0.38 2.75 17.17
C SER A 64 1.27 1.76 16.42
N LYS A 65 2.52 1.60 16.88
CA LYS A 65 3.46 0.60 16.36
C LYS A 65 2.85 -0.81 16.30
N LYS A 66 2.16 -1.24 17.36
CA LYS A 66 1.56 -2.58 17.45
C LYS A 66 0.44 -2.76 16.42
N GLU A 67 -0.37 -1.74 16.22
CA GLU A 67 -1.42 -1.76 15.21
C GLU A 67 -0.84 -1.77 13.79
N PHE A 68 0.27 -1.04 13.57
CA PHE A 68 0.97 -1.06 12.30
C PHE A 68 1.59 -2.43 12.00
N GLU A 69 2.21 -3.07 13.00
CA GLU A 69 2.70 -4.45 12.87
C GLU A 69 1.58 -5.43 12.49
N ALA A 70 0.39 -5.28 13.10
CA ALA A 70 -0.78 -6.08 12.76
C ALA A 70 -1.30 -5.77 11.34
N LEU A 71 -1.31 -4.49 10.94
CA LEU A 71 -1.69 -4.06 9.60
C LEU A 71 -0.78 -4.66 8.53
N MET A 72 0.54 -4.60 8.73
CA MET A 72 1.51 -5.20 7.80
C MET A 72 1.37 -6.72 7.78
N SER A 73 1.25 -7.38 8.94
CA SER A 73 1.06 -8.83 9.02
C SER A 73 -0.19 -9.31 8.27
N LYS A 74 -1.26 -8.49 8.22
CA LYS A 74 -2.47 -8.78 7.45
C LYS A 74 -2.28 -8.60 5.94
N ASN A 75 -1.45 -7.65 5.52
CA ASN A 75 -1.25 -7.30 4.10
C ASN A 75 -0.08 -8.03 3.44
N GLY A 76 0.68 -8.82 4.19
CA GLY A 76 1.63 -9.81 3.67
C GLY A 76 3.08 -9.55 4.05
#